data_AF-A0A8T4T587-F1
#
_entry.id   AF-A0A8T4T587-F1
#
_cell.length_a   1.000
_cell.length_b   1.000
_cell.length_c   1.000
_cell.angle_alpha   90.00
_cell.angle_beta   90.00
_cell.angle_gamma   90.00
#
_symmetry.space_group_name_H-M   'P 1'
#
loop_
_entity.id
_entity.type
_entity.pdbx_description
1 polymer ?
#
loop_
_entity_poly.entity_id
_entity_poly.type
_entity_poly.pdbx_seq_one_letter_code
_entity_poly.pdbx_strand_id
1 'polypeptide(L)'
;MERLKKFLSNIKKSHEFKEWHKENKDSYLSDCFALLNDRYDLNKIDWQVDYYNPHNDEMTSFSEKDNKLSIKKDQKILKDKRDIVKELDVSKVKTNADDVIKKIKEKYPDQIPNKIIVILQNIDITVWNITFVTRSFNVLNVKIDAENGDVIDESLKPVFEIKK
;
A
#
# COMPACT_ATOMS: atom_id res chain seq x y z
N MET A 1 -8.55 3.38 -8.77
CA MET A 1 -7.33 3.15 -9.58
C MET A 1 -6.83 4.41 -10.26
N GLU A 2 -7.70 5.25 -10.82
CA GLU A 2 -7.27 6.47 -11.53
C GLU A 2 -6.40 7.40 -10.69
N ARG A 3 -6.75 7.60 -9.41
CA ARG A 3 -5.99 8.46 -8.48
C ARG A 3 -4.56 7.96 -8.26
N LEU A 4 -4.39 6.67 -7.99
CA LEU A 4 -3.06 6.08 -7.82
C LEU A 4 -2.24 6.20 -9.12
N LYS A 5 -2.84 5.89 -10.28
CA LYS A 5 -2.18 6.05 -11.59
C LYS A 5 -1.78 7.50 -11.86
N LYS A 6 -2.65 8.46 -11.52
CA LYS A 6 -2.37 9.90 -11.62
C LYS A 6 -1.23 10.30 -10.69
N PHE A 7 -1.24 9.84 -9.44
CA PHE A 7 -0.18 10.12 -8.47
C PHE A 7 1.18 9.58 -8.93
N LEU A 8 1.24 8.32 -9.36
CA LEU A 8 2.44 7.72 -9.96
C LEU A 8 2.94 8.49 -11.18
N SER A 9 2.02 8.94 -12.06
CA SER A 9 2.36 9.76 -13.22
C SER A 9 2.95 11.12 -12.80
N ASN A 10 2.37 11.77 -11.79
CA ASN A 10 2.82 13.05 -11.28
C ASN A 10 4.21 12.93 -10.65
N ILE A 11 4.45 11.90 -9.83
CA ILE A 11 5.77 11.64 -9.23
C ILE A 11 6.81 11.49 -10.33
N LYS A 12 6.59 10.61 -11.31
CA LYS A 12 7.55 10.37 -12.41
C LYS A 12 7.87 11.63 -13.23
N LYS A 13 6.96 12.60 -13.27
CA LYS A 13 7.15 13.88 -13.97
C LYS A 13 7.85 14.95 -13.11
N SER A 14 7.77 14.84 -11.78
CA SER A 14 8.36 15.78 -10.83
C SER A 14 9.87 15.92 -11.03
N HIS A 15 10.41 17.09 -10.67
CA HIS A 15 11.85 17.34 -10.76
C HIS A 15 12.58 16.48 -9.73
N GLU A 16 12.04 16.39 -8.53
CA GLU A 16 12.62 15.71 -7.38
C GLU A 16 12.76 14.21 -7.61
N PHE A 17 11.76 13.56 -8.21
CA PHE A 17 11.87 12.15 -8.60
C PHE A 17 12.94 11.94 -9.67
N LYS A 18 13.00 12.82 -10.69
CA LYS A 18 13.98 12.71 -11.77
C LYS A 18 15.40 12.86 -11.25
N GLU A 19 15.65 13.80 -10.34
CA GLU A 19 16.96 13.96 -9.71
C GLU A 19 17.30 12.73 -8.85
N TRP A 20 16.39 12.27 -8.00
CA TRP A 20 16.60 11.08 -7.18
C TRP A 20 16.89 9.83 -8.03
N HIS A 21 16.15 9.62 -9.12
CA HIS A 21 16.28 8.44 -9.99
C HIS A 21 17.61 8.43 -10.79
N LYS A 22 18.27 9.58 -11.00
CA LYS A 22 19.61 9.58 -11.62
C LYS A 22 20.64 8.81 -10.80
N GLU A 23 20.50 8.88 -9.48
CA GLU A 23 21.39 8.25 -8.49
C GLU A 23 20.86 6.86 -8.05
N ASN A 24 19.60 6.55 -8.36
CA ASN A 24 18.87 5.36 -7.89
C ASN A 24 18.26 4.58 -9.06
N LYS A 25 19.06 4.29 -10.10
CA LYS A 25 18.57 3.73 -11.37
C LYS A 25 18.02 2.31 -11.27
N ASP A 26 18.51 1.55 -10.30
CA ASP A 26 18.10 0.16 -10.06
C ASP A 26 16.92 0.06 -9.10
N SER A 27 16.44 1.21 -8.60
CA SER A 27 15.28 1.25 -7.72
C SER A 27 13.99 1.00 -8.49
N TYR A 28 13.11 0.19 -7.92
CA TYR A 28 11.82 -0.14 -8.52
C TYR A 28 10.68 0.09 -7.54
N LEU A 29 9.49 0.35 -8.08
CA LEU A 29 8.27 0.48 -7.27
C LEU A 29 8.01 -0.86 -6.57
N SER A 30 7.89 -0.84 -5.25
CA SER A 30 7.72 -2.03 -4.42
C SER A 30 6.31 -2.14 -3.85
N ASP A 31 5.76 -1.03 -3.38
CA ASP A 31 4.39 -0.97 -2.89
C ASP A 31 3.76 0.43 -3.02
N CYS A 32 2.44 0.45 -2.91
CA CYS A 32 1.65 1.66 -2.73
C CYS A 32 0.85 1.53 -1.43
N PHE A 33 1.06 2.46 -0.52
CA PHE A 33 0.46 2.49 0.81
C PHE A 33 -0.56 3.63 0.92
N ALA A 34 -1.65 3.40 1.63
CA ALA A 34 -2.52 4.45 2.12
C ALA A 34 -3.08 4.12 3.50
N LEU A 35 -3.27 5.16 4.32
CA LEU A 35 -3.91 5.07 5.62
C LEU A 35 -5.19 5.89 5.63
N LEU A 36 -6.33 5.23 5.84
CA LEU A 36 -7.64 5.84 5.88
C LEU A 36 -8.15 5.82 7.31
N ASN A 37 -8.65 6.96 7.80
CA ASN A 37 -9.22 7.08 9.15
C ASN A 37 -10.75 6.91 9.13
N ASP A 38 -11.36 6.94 10.30
CA ASP A 38 -12.79 6.73 10.58
C ASP A 38 -13.76 7.61 9.77
N ARG A 39 -13.32 8.77 9.28
CA ARG A 39 -14.07 9.66 8.37
C ARG A 39 -14.06 9.22 6.90
N TYR A 40 -13.37 8.13 6.59
CA TYR A 40 -13.29 7.40 5.31
C TYR A 40 -13.88 8.16 4.11
N ASP A 41 -13.07 9.08 3.57
CA ASP A 41 -13.39 9.73 2.30
C ASP A 41 -12.58 9.03 1.20
N LEU A 42 -13.25 8.15 0.46
CA LEU A 42 -12.67 7.48 -0.72
C LEU A 42 -12.18 8.47 -1.76
N ASN A 43 -12.69 9.70 -1.72
CA ASN A 43 -12.26 10.78 -2.58
C ASN A 43 -11.03 11.53 -2.04
N LYS A 44 -10.37 11.04 -0.99
CA LYS A 44 -9.16 11.64 -0.39
C LYS A 44 -8.15 10.59 0.07
N ILE A 45 -8.00 9.50 -0.70
CA ILE A 45 -6.92 8.55 -0.45
C ILE A 45 -5.59 9.24 -0.73
N ASP A 46 -4.85 9.56 0.33
CA ASP A 46 -3.50 10.05 0.27
C ASP A 46 -2.55 8.85 0.11
N TRP A 47 -2.00 8.71 -1.09
CA TRP A 47 -1.07 7.65 -1.41
C TRP A 47 0.35 8.02 -0.99
N GLN A 48 1.02 7.04 -0.40
CA GLN A 48 2.47 6.91 -0.39
C GLN A 48 2.84 5.81 -1.41
N VAL A 49 3.94 5.98 -2.12
CA VAL A 49 4.51 4.95 -2.99
C VAL A 49 5.98 4.77 -2.67
N ASP A 50 6.39 3.53 -2.61
CA ASP A 50 7.66 3.14 -2.01
C ASP A 50 8.54 2.49 -3.09
N TYR A 51 9.72 3.06 -3.31
CA TYR A 51 10.70 2.56 -4.26
C TYR A 51 11.85 1.89 -3.53
N TYR A 52 12.06 0.62 -3.80
CA TYR A 52 13.10 -0.18 -3.18
C TYR A 52 14.36 -0.18 -4.04
N ASN A 53 15.50 0.07 -3.41
CA ASN A 53 16.81 -0.07 -4.02
C ASN A 53 17.48 -1.37 -3.54
N PRO A 54 17.69 -2.36 -4.42
CA PRO A 54 18.29 -3.64 -4.04
C PRO A 54 19.80 -3.55 -3.72
N HIS A 55 20.50 -2.49 -4.12
CA HIS A 55 21.96 -2.38 -3.91
C HIS A 55 22.34 -2.04 -2.47
N ASN A 56 21.61 -1.11 -1.85
CA ASN A 56 21.85 -0.65 -0.48
C ASN A 56 20.80 -1.18 0.52
N ASP A 57 19.81 -1.92 0.04
CA ASP A 57 18.71 -2.47 0.84
C ASP A 57 17.84 -1.39 1.51
N GLU A 58 17.59 -0.30 0.80
CA GLU A 58 16.89 0.88 1.32
C GLU A 58 15.61 1.20 0.54
N MET A 59 14.66 1.83 1.24
CA MET A 59 13.42 2.32 0.66
C MET A 59 13.45 3.85 0.54
N THR A 60 12.96 4.35 -0.59
CA THR A 60 12.58 5.77 -0.73
C THR A 60 11.07 5.88 -0.89
N SER A 61 10.45 6.60 0.04
CA SER A 61 9.01 6.84 0.03
C SER A 61 8.66 8.21 -0.53
N PHE A 62 7.67 8.22 -1.43
CA PHE A 62 7.10 9.42 -2.03
C PHE A 62 5.63 9.54 -1.60
N SER A 63 5.27 10.66 -0.98
CA SER A 63 3.89 10.94 -0.57
C SER A 63 3.53 12.38 -0.90
N GLU A 64 2.24 12.69 -1.03
CA GLU A 64 1.80 14.09 -1.10
C GLU A 64 1.52 14.63 0.31
N LYS A 65 2.07 15.81 0.61
CA LYS A 65 1.78 16.53 1.85
C LYS A 65 1.64 18.01 1.52
N ASP A 66 0.50 18.61 1.89
CA ASP A 66 0.21 20.03 1.65
C ASP A 66 0.36 20.44 0.17
N ASN A 67 -0.11 19.60 -0.77
CA ASN A 67 0.04 19.76 -2.22
C ASN A 67 1.51 19.81 -2.72
N LYS A 68 2.45 19.29 -1.93
CA LYS A 68 3.86 19.16 -2.31
C LYS A 68 4.30 17.71 -2.21
N LEU A 69 5.22 17.32 -3.08
CA LEU A 69 5.85 16.01 -3.01
C LEU A 69 6.76 15.97 -1.78
N SER A 70 6.48 15.07 -0.86
CA SER A 70 7.31 14.74 0.29
C SER A 70 8.11 13.50 -0.04
N ILE A 71 9.41 13.53 0.24
CA ILE A 71 10.34 12.44 -0.04
C ILE A 71 11.03 12.05 1.26
N LYS A 72 10.96 10.78 1.61
CA LYS A 72 11.75 10.19 2.70
C LYS A 72 12.73 9.21 2.08
N LYS A 73 14.00 9.59 2.05
CA LYS A 73 15.08 8.79 1.48
C LYS A 73 15.67 7.83 2.49
N ASP A 74 16.36 6.81 1.98
CA ASP A 74 17.29 5.94 2.70
C ASP A 74 16.67 5.32 3.97
N GLN A 75 15.39 4.97 3.87
CA GLN A 75 14.68 4.36 4.98
C GLN A 75 15.09 2.90 5.08
N LYS A 76 15.64 2.52 6.24
CA LYS A 76 15.92 1.11 6.54
C LYS A 76 14.63 0.31 6.52
N ILE A 77 14.66 -0.81 5.80
CA ILE A 77 13.52 -1.70 5.69
C ILE A 77 13.53 -2.66 6.87
N LEU A 78 12.39 -2.76 7.56
CA LEU A 78 12.16 -3.82 8.52
C LEU A 78 11.62 -5.03 7.77
N LYS A 79 12.54 -5.89 7.31
CA LYS A 79 12.22 -7.16 6.67
C LYS A 79 12.99 -8.30 7.34
N ASP A 80 12.43 -9.50 7.31
CA ASP A 80 13.20 -10.68 7.69
C ASP A 80 14.28 -10.93 6.63
N LYS A 81 15.43 -11.50 7.03
CA LYS A 81 16.57 -11.76 6.12
C LYS A 81 16.24 -12.60 4.88
N ARG A 82 15.08 -13.27 4.89
CA ARG A 82 14.59 -14.14 3.83
C ARG A 82 13.56 -13.47 2.92
N ASP A 83 13.05 -12.30 3.31
CA ASP A 83 12.03 -11.61 2.54
C ASP A 83 12.68 -10.84 1.39
N ILE A 84 12.23 -11.17 0.18
CA ILE A 84 12.59 -10.46 -1.04
C ILE A 84 11.49 -9.44 -1.28
N VAL A 85 11.87 -8.16 -1.26
CA VAL A 85 10.99 -7.09 -1.74
C VAL A 85 10.85 -7.27 -3.25
N LYS A 86 9.63 -7.35 -3.75
CA LYS A 86 9.36 -7.62 -5.17
C LYS A 86 8.89 -6.36 -5.87
N GLU A 87 9.21 -6.27 -7.15
CA GLU A 87 8.71 -5.19 -7.99
C GLU A 87 7.19 -5.29 -8.16
N LEU A 88 6.51 -4.16 -7.95
CA LEU A 88 5.09 -3.98 -8.18
C LEU A 88 4.84 -3.49 -9.61
N ASP A 89 4.24 -4.37 -10.41
CA ASP A 89 3.72 -4.01 -11.73
C ASP A 89 2.26 -3.55 -11.63
N VAL A 90 2.07 -2.23 -11.55
CA VAL A 90 0.74 -1.59 -11.48
C VAL A 90 -0.08 -1.78 -12.77
N SER A 91 0.54 -2.17 -13.88
CA SER A 91 -0.18 -2.41 -15.14
C SER A 91 -1.09 -3.65 -15.08
N LYS A 92 -0.77 -4.60 -14.21
CA LYS A 92 -1.55 -5.83 -13.98
C LYS A 92 -2.81 -5.60 -13.16
N VAL A 93 -2.89 -4.52 -12.40
CA VAL A 93 -4.00 -4.22 -11.49
C VAL A 93 -5.27 -3.86 -12.26
N LYS A 94 -6.30 -4.69 -12.11
CA LYS A 94 -7.62 -4.53 -12.76
C LYS A 94 -8.73 -4.16 -11.77
N THR A 95 -8.50 -4.34 -10.47
CA THR A 95 -9.46 -3.99 -9.41
C THR A 95 -9.13 -2.65 -8.76
N ASN A 96 -10.11 -2.04 -8.09
CA ASN A 96 -9.93 -0.79 -7.34
C ASN A 96 -9.98 -1.03 -5.83
N ALA A 97 -9.16 -0.29 -5.06
CA ALA A 97 -9.17 -0.30 -3.61
C ALA A 97 -10.57 -0.06 -3.04
N ASP A 98 -11.34 0.87 -3.63
CA ASP A 98 -12.69 1.24 -3.19
C ASP A 98 -13.65 0.04 -3.25
N ASP A 99 -13.64 -0.70 -4.36
CA ASP A 99 -14.49 -1.87 -4.58
C ASP A 99 -14.07 -3.03 -3.67
N VAL A 100 -12.76 -3.20 -3.50
CA VAL A 100 -12.19 -4.20 -2.60
C VAL A 100 -12.60 -3.93 -1.15
N ILE A 101 -12.47 -2.68 -0.68
CA ILE A 101 -12.86 -2.30 0.68
C ILE A 101 -14.37 -2.43 0.86
N LYS A 102 -15.18 -2.09 -0.15
CA LYS A 102 -16.64 -2.30 -0.14
C LYS A 102 -16.98 -3.78 0.03
N LYS A 103 -16.38 -4.68 -0.75
CA LYS A 103 -16.57 -6.14 -0.62
C LYS A 103 -16.24 -6.64 0.79
N ILE A 104 -15.14 -6.15 1.40
CA ILE A 104 -14.76 -6.53 2.76
C ILE A 104 -15.81 -6.06 3.78
N LYS A 105 -16.30 -4.81 3.66
CA LYS A 105 -17.35 -4.27 4.54
C LYS A 105 -18.67 -5.05 4.43
N GLU A 106 -19.03 -5.47 3.22
CA GLU A 106 -20.23 -6.28 2.98
C GLU A 106 -20.09 -7.70 3.58
N LYS A 107 -18.90 -8.29 3.50
CA LYS A 107 -18.62 -9.61 4.10
C LYS A 107 -18.52 -9.56 5.62
N TYR A 108 -18.02 -8.47 6.19
CA TYR A 108 -17.77 -8.29 7.63
C TYR A 108 -18.46 -7.04 8.19
N PRO A 109 -19.82 -6.99 8.19
CA PRO A 109 -20.57 -5.79 8.57
C PRO A 109 -20.33 -5.36 10.02
N ASP A 110 -20.06 -6.30 10.93
CA ASP A 110 -19.80 -6.03 12.34
C ASP A 110 -18.37 -5.53 12.62
N GLN A 111 -17.45 -5.68 11.65
CA GLN A 111 -16.05 -5.25 11.79
C GLN A 111 -15.88 -3.80 11.35
N ILE A 112 -16.49 -2.89 12.11
CA ILE A 112 -16.47 -1.45 11.80
C ILE A 112 -15.04 -0.90 11.97
N PRO A 113 -14.38 -0.42 10.89
CA PRO A 113 -13.01 0.05 10.97
C PRO A 113 -12.92 1.45 11.61
N ASN A 114 -11.96 1.63 12.53
CA ASN A 114 -11.46 2.93 12.95
C ASN A 114 -10.34 3.43 12.04
N LYS A 115 -9.54 2.49 11.52
CA LYS A 115 -8.48 2.74 10.54
C LYS A 115 -8.49 1.62 9.51
N ILE A 116 -8.19 1.99 8.27
CA ILE A 116 -7.98 1.05 7.17
C ILE A 116 -6.59 1.32 6.61
N ILE A 117 -5.74 0.31 6.67
CA ILE A 117 -4.45 0.31 5.99
C ILE A 117 -4.66 -0.39 4.65
N VAL A 118 -4.25 0.26 3.58
CA VAL A 118 -4.35 -0.24 2.21
C VAL A 118 -2.94 -0.36 1.68
N ILE A 119 -2.52 -1.58 1.32
CA ILE A 119 -1.22 -1.82 0.69
C ILE A 119 -1.47 -2.55 -0.61
N LEU A 120 -1.04 -1.97 -1.73
CA LEU A 120 -0.89 -2.67 -3.00
C LEU A 120 0.57 -3.11 -3.09
N GLN A 121 0.82 -4.42 -3.15
CA GLN A 121 2.18 -4.96 -3.15
C GLN A 121 2.25 -6.25 -3.97
N ASN A 122 3.47 -6.66 -4.31
CA ASN A 122 3.72 -7.96 -4.94
C ASN A 122 4.27 -8.95 -3.90
N ILE A 123 3.56 -10.06 -3.68
CA ILE A 123 3.97 -11.17 -2.79
C ILE A 123 4.00 -12.51 -3.55
N ASP A 124 4.62 -12.54 -4.74
CA ASP A 124 4.49 -13.56 -5.82
C ASP A 124 3.36 -13.25 -6.79
N ILE A 125 2.28 -12.67 -6.27
CA ILE A 125 1.18 -12.09 -7.05
C ILE A 125 0.92 -10.67 -6.56
N THR A 126 0.35 -9.83 -7.43
CA THR A 126 -0.05 -8.48 -7.05
C THR A 126 -1.33 -8.53 -6.21
N VAL A 127 -1.26 -8.04 -4.99
CA VAL A 127 -2.38 -8.10 -4.02
C VAL A 127 -2.71 -6.75 -3.43
N TRP A 128 -4.01 -6.55 -3.19
CA TRP A 128 -4.52 -5.63 -2.18
C TRP A 128 -4.46 -6.30 -0.82
N ASN A 129 -3.52 -5.89 0.00
CA ASN A 129 -3.44 -6.26 1.41
C ASN A 129 -4.14 -5.17 2.25
N ILE A 130 -5.37 -5.45 2.66
CA ILE A 130 -6.23 -4.54 3.38
C ILE A 130 -6.29 -4.94 4.84
N THR A 131 -6.00 -4.00 5.74
CA THR A 131 -6.11 -4.22 7.18
C THR A 131 -7.10 -3.26 7.80
N PHE A 132 -8.16 -3.78 8.42
CA PHE A 132 -9.06 -3.00 9.26
C PHE A 132 -8.63 -3.14 10.71
N VAL A 133 -8.32 -2.01 11.34
CA VAL A 133 -8.25 -1.92 12.79
C VAL A 133 -9.63 -1.49 13.27
N THR A 134 -10.37 -2.41 13.88
CA THR A 134 -11.79 -2.23 14.16
C THR A 134 -12.05 -1.49 15.48
N ARG A 135 -13.28 -1.00 15.65
CA ARG A 135 -13.79 -0.45 16.92
C ARG A 135 -13.82 -1.47 18.05
N SER A 136 -13.98 -2.75 17.71
CA SER A 136 -13.97 -3.88 18.63
C SER A 136 -12.55 -4.37 18.99
N PHE A 137 -11.50 -3.61 18.65
CA PHE A 137 -10.10 -3.98 18.86
C PHE A 137 -9.72 -5.33 18.21
N ASN A 138 -10.32 -5.61 17.05
CA ASN A 138 -9.86 -6.66 16.16
C ASN A 138 -9.01 -6.07 15.04
N VAL A 139 -8.15 -6.91 14.49
CA VAL A 139 -7.44 -6.69 13.24
C VAL A 139 -7.98 -7.70 12.24
N LEU A 140 -8.69 -7.19 11.23
CA LEU A 140 -9.10 -7.96 10.07
C LEU A 140 -8.11 -7.67 8.95
N ASN A 141 -7.29 -8.65 8.59
CA ASN A 141 -6.39 -8.58 7.44
C ASN A 141 -6.97 -9.42 6.31
N VAL A 142 -7.10 -8.84 5.12
CA VAL A 142 -7.62 -9.52 3.92
C VAL A 142 -6.68 -9.22 2.76
N LYS A 143 -6.19 -10.27 2.11
CA LYS A 143 -5.40 -10.19 0.87
C LYS A 143 -6.29 -10.57 -0.29
N ILE A 144 -6.40 -9.69 -1.27
CA ILE A 144 -7.20 -9.88 -2.48
C ILE A 144 -6.29 -9.73 -3.69
N ASP A 145 -6.38 -10.66 -4.64
CA ASP A 145 -5.66 -10.58 -5.90
C ASP A 145 -6.13 -9.35 -6.68
N ALA A 146 -5.17 -8.51 -7.07
CA ALA A 146 -5.44 -7.23 -7.68
C ALA A 146 -5.86 -7.35 -9.17
N GLU A 147 -5.62 -8.49 -9.80
CA GLU A 147 -5.98 -8.79 -11.19
C GLU A 147 -7.41 -9.33 -11.33
N ASN A 148 -7.83 -10.26 -10.47
CA ASN A 148 -9.17 -10.89 -10.59
C ASN A 148 -10.13 -10.48 -9.47
N GLY A 149 -9.64 -9.99 -8.32
CA GLY A 149 -10.45 -9.61 -7.17
C GLY A 149 -10.86 -10.76 -6.25
N ASP A 150 -10.21 -11.92 -6.38
CA ASP A 150 -10.42 -13.09 -5.53
C ASP A 150 -9.71 -12.93 -4.19
N VAL A 151 -10.32 -13.45 -3.12
CA VAL A 151 -9.71 -13.47 -1.79
C VAL A 151 -8.64 -14.56 -1.77
N ILE A 152 -7.41 -14.15 -1.47
CA ILE A 152 -6.25 -15.04 -1.37
C ILE A 152 -6.04 -15.52 0.06
N ASP A 153 -6.24 -14.62 1.02
CA ASP A 153 -6.03 -14.90 2.44
C ASP A 153 -6.90 -13.95 3.27
N GLU A 154 -7.37 -14.41 4.42
CA GLU A 154 -8.08 -13.58 5.38
C GLU A 154 -7.85 -14.05 6.81
N SER A 155 -7.66 -13.10 7.73
CA SER A 155 -7.51 -13.38 9.14
C SER A 155 -8.17 -12.31 9.99
N LEU A 156 -8.91 -12.74 11.00
CA LEU A 156 -9.52 -11.88 12.01
C LEU A 156 -8.94 -12.29 13.37
N LYS A 157 -8.24 -11.37 14.02
CA LYS A 157 -7.63 -11.63 15.33
C LYS A 157 -7.84 -10.45 16.27
N PRO A 158 -8.04 -10.66 17.58
CA PRO A 158 -7.94 -9.60 18.55
C PRO A 158 -6.55 -8.94 18.48
N VAL A 159 -6.48 -7.61 18.63
CA VAL A 159 -5.21 -6.86 18.62
C VAL A 159 -4.21 -7.44 19.63
N PHE A 160 -4.70 -7.91 20.78
CA PHE A 160 -3.87 -8.45 21.86
C PHE A 160 -3.22 -9.81 21.55
N GLU A 161 -3.68 -10.52 20.52
CA GLU A 161 -3.13 -11.82 20.10
C GLU A 161 -2.03 -11.70 19.04
N ILE A 162 -1.79 -10.48 18.53
CA ILE A 162 -0.70 -10.22 17.58
C ILE A 162 0.61 -10.26 18.36
N LYS A 163 1.32 -11.39 18.29
CA LYS A 163 2.64 -11.55 18.89
C LYS A 163 3.64 -10.57 18.25
N LYS A 164 4.48 -9.96 19.08
CA LYS A 164 5.66 -9.17 18.68
C LYS A 164 6.69 -10.02 17.99
#